data_AF-A0A662XK12-F1
#
_entry.id   AF-A0A662XK12-F1
#
_cell.length_a   1.000
_cell.length_b   1.000
_cell.length_c   1.000
_cell.angle_alpha   90.00
_cell.angle_beta   90.00
_cell.angle_gamma   90.00
#
_symmetry.space_group_name_H-M   'P 1'
#
loop_
_entity.id
_entity.type
_entity.pdbx_description
1 polymer ?
#
loop_
_entity_poly.entity_id
_entity_poly.type
_entity_poly.pdbx_seq_one_letter_code
_entity_poly.pdbx_strand_id
1 'polypeptide(L)'
;MAFYATGISFRVLEDPKLNLLFKHLRPDFKLPSRYKLAGPLLETVYAREKQKVLKSLKGQPHESIDILTLSIVDAVLDKARWISKYVLKRYILLDRFSSKQKTVNAVNERRRTLCLPVPTRWYTCEACLRTVVENKVCIQAALEDKDIDNIFMKKEQKDKLRKAKVIIANAVFWENAGT
;
A
#
# COMPACT_ATOMS: atom_id res chain seq x y z
N MET A 1 1.05 1.23 34.65
CA MET A 1 2.20 0.37 34.28
C MET A 1 3.48 1.15 34.52
N ALA A 2 4.45 0.57 35.24
CA ALA A 2 5.64 1.28 35.72
C ALA A 2 6.39 2.02 34.60
N PHE A 3 6.61 1.37 33.46
CA PHE A 3 7.33 1.94 32.31
C PHE A 3 6.78 3.28 31.81
N TYR A 4 5.47 3.49 31.84
CA TYR A 4 4.85 4.75 31.40
C TYR A 4 4.98 5.87 32.42
N ALA A 5 4.95 5.52 33.72
CA ALA A 5 5.03 6.48 34.80
C ALA A 5 6.47 6.96 35.04
N THR A 6 7.45 6.08 34.82
CA THR A 6 8.87 6.36 35.11
C THR A 6 9.69 6.75 33.87
N GLY A 7 9.10 6.72 32.67
CA GLY A 7 9.81 7.06 31.43
C GLY A 7 10.92 6.06 31.06
N ILE A 8 10.93 4.87 31.67
CA ILE A 8 11.93 3.84 31.38
C ILE A 8 11.72 3.33 29.96
N SER A 9 12.81 3.32 29.17
CA SER A 9 12.79 2.80 27.81
C SER A 9 12.31 1.35 27.75
N PHE A 10 11.39 1.04 26.83
CA PHE A 10 10.90 -0.33 26.62
C PHE A 10 11.99 -1.30 26.15
N ARG A 11 13.16 -0.80 25.74
CA ARG A 11 14.33 -1.64 25.40
C ARG A 11 14.78 -2.51 26.57
N VAL A 12 14.55 -2.05 27.80
CA VAL A 12 14.94 -2.76 29.03
C VAL A 12 14.30 -4.17 29.09
N LEU A 13 13.13 -4.37 28.50
CA LEU A 13 12.43 -5.66 28.44
C LEU A 13 13.10 -6.70 27.54
N GLU A 14 13.94 -6.25 26.62
CA GLU A 14 14.70 -7.12 25.71
C GLU A 14 16.10 -7.43 26.26
N ASP A 15 16.47 -6.87 27.42
CA ASP A 15 17.77 -7.10 28.04
C ASP A 15 17.88 -8.54 28.61
N PRO A 16 18.95 -9.29 28.28
CA PRO A 16 19.18 -10.63 28.82
C PRO A 16 19.24 -10.68 30.35
N LYS A 17 19.81 -9.66 31.01
CA LYS A 17 19.96 -9.60 32.47
C LYS A 17 18.60 -9.47 33.16
N LEU A 18 17.71 -8.66 32.58
CA LEU A 18 16.36 -8.52 33.10
C LEU A 18 15.57 -9.83 32.94
N ASN A 19 15.73 -10.52 31.80
CA ASN A 19 15.13 -11.83 31.60
C ASN A 19 15.62 -12.86 32.63
N LEU A 20 16.91 -12.86 32.97
CA LEU A 20 17.46 -13.73 34.02
C LEU A 20 16.88 -13.39 35.41
N LEU A 21 16.78 -12.10 35.73
CA LEU A 21 16.19 -11.63 36.97
C LEU A 21 14.74 -12.10 37.12
N PHE A 22 13.90 -11.92 36.10
CA PHE A 22 12.51 -12.35 36.16
C PHE A 22 12.35 -13.87 36.15
N LYS A 23 13.21 -14.62 35.46
CA LYS A 23 13.25 -16.09 35.56
C LYS A 23 13.59 -16.57 36.97
N HIS A 24 14.47 -15.85 37.67
CA HIS A 24 14.82 -16.16 39.05
C HIS A 24 13.70 -15.81 40.04
N LEU A 25 13.07 -14.64 39.88
CA LEU A 25 12.00 -14.17 40.76
C LEU A 25 10.66 -14.89 40.53
N ARG A 26 10.32 -15.18 39.26
CA ARG A 26 9.11 -15.91 38.86
C ARG A 26 9.36 -16.67 37.54
N PRO A 27 9.74 -17.96 37.61
CA PRO A 27 10.08 -18.75 36.42
C PRO A 27 8.94 -18.89 35.40
N ASP A 28 7.68 -18.89 35.87
CA ASP A 28 6.50 -19.01 34.99
C ASP A 28 6.09 -17.69 34.31
N PHE A 29 6.66 -16.57 34.72
CA PHE A 29 6.28 -15.26 34.21
C PHE A 29 7.05 -14.93 32.91
N LYS A 30 6.31 -14.80 31.81
CA LYS A 30 6.87 -14.36 30.52
C LYS A 30 6.77 -12.85 30.39
N LEU A 31 7.92 -12.19 30.27
CA LEU A 31 7.99 -10.74 30.01
C LEU A 31 7.26 -10.39 28.70
N PRO A 32 6.43 -9.34 28.69
CA PRO A 32 5.79 -8.86 27.48
C PRO A 32 6.84 -8.30 26.52
N SER A 33 6.64 -8.50 25.21
CA SER A 33 7.50 -7.87 24.22
C SER A 33 7.28 -6.36 24.18
N ARG A 34 8.33 -5.63 23.79
CA ARG A 34 8.26 -4.18 23.54
C ARG A 34 7.09 -3.81 22.64
N TYR A 35 6.85 -4.59 21.58
CA TYR A 35 5.74 -4.38 20.66
C TYR A 35 4.37 -4.46 21.36
N LYS A 36 4.18 -5.43 22.25
CA LYS A 36 2.93 -5.60 23.00
C LYS A 36 2.63 -4.45 23.96
N LEU A 37 3.66 -3.73 24.43
CA LEU A 37 3.47 -2.54 25.27
C LEU A 37 3.37 -1.25 24.45
N ALA A 38 4.27 -1.06 23.49
CA ALA A 38 4.33 0.17 22.70
C ALA A 38 3.15 0.32 21.73
N GLY A 39 2.65 -0.77 21.17
CA GLY A 39 1.55 -0.76 20.19
C GLY A 39 0.28 -0.09 20.73
N PRO A 40 -0.32 -0.59 21.82
CA PRO A 40 -1.51 0.01 22.41
C PRO A 40 -1.31 1.46 22.86
N LEU A 41 -0.11 1.80 23.36
CA LEU A 41 0.22 3.19 23.72
C LEU A 41 0.22 4.09 22.48
N LEU A 42 0.85 3.67 21.40
CA LEU A 42 0.90 4.45 20.16
C LEU A 42 -0.49 4.62 19.56
N GLU A 43 -1.31 3.56 19.55
CA GLU A 43 -2.69 3.61 19.05
C GLU A 43 -3.57 4.57 19.86
N THR A 44 -3.47 4.54 21.20
CA THR A 44 -4.24 5.43 22.07
C THR A 44 -3.83 6.89 21.92
N VAL A 45 -2.53 7.18 21.87
CA VAL A 45 -2.01 8.54 21.61
C VAL A 45 -2.43 9.01 20.23
N TYR A 46 -2.27 8.18 19.20
CA TYR A 46 -2.68 8.50 17.83
C TYR A 46 -4.17 8.81 17.74
N ALA A 47 -5.03 7.99 18.35
CA ALA A 47 -6.47 8.24 18.38
C ALA A 47 -6.82 9.57 19.09
N ARG A 48 -6.16 9.87 20.21
CA ARG A 48 -6.33 11.11 20.96
C ARG A 48 -5.91 12.33 20.14
N GLU A 49 -4.72 12.30 19.56
CA GLU A 49 -4.20 13.41 18.76
C GLU A 49 -5.02 13.60 17.47
N LYS A 50 -5.41 12.50 16.80
CA LYS A 50 -6.35 12.53 15.68
C LYS A 50 -7.63 13.28 16.07
N GLN A 51 -8.24 12.94 17.20
CA GLN A 51 -9.46 13.63 17.65
C GLN A 51 -9.24 15.11 17.95
N LYS A 52 -8.09 15.51 18.51
CA LYS A 52 -7.77 16.93 18.74
C LYS A 52 -7.62 17.69 17.43
N VAL A 53 -6.87 17.14 16.48
CA VAL A 53 -6.69 17.71 15.14
C VAL A 53 -8.05 17.84 14.45
N LEU A 54 -8.88 16.80 14.48
CA LEU A 54 -10.25 16.85 13.95
C LEU A 54 -11.09 17.95 14.60
N LYS A 55 -11.00 18.13 15.92
CA LYS A 55 -11.72 19.22 16.62
C LYS A 55 -11.22 20.61 16.20
N SER A 56 -9.91 20.79 16.04
CA SER A 56 -9.34 22.06 15.55
C SER A 56 -9.73 22.37 14.10
N LEU A 57 -9.90 21.33 13.28
CA LEU A 57 -10.30 21.48 11.87
C LEU A 57 -11.80 21.77 11.69
N LYS A 58 -12.67 21.39 12.64
CA LYS A 58 -14.13 21.67 12.58
C LYS A 58 -14.51 23.16 12.57
N GLY A 59 -13.57 24.08 12.81
CA GLY A 59 -13.76 25.53 12.61
C GLY A 59 -13.60 25.98 11.16
N GLN A 60 -13.19 25.09 10.26
CA GLN A 60 -13.14 25.34 8.82
C GLN A 60 -14.17 24.43 8.13
N PRO A 61 -14.87 24.91 7.09
CA PRO A 61 -15.83 24.12 6.30
C PRO A 61 -15.17 23.03 5.44
N HIS A 62 -13.92 22.69 5.75
CA HIS A 62 -13.23 21.54 5.23
C HIS A 62 -13.21 20.54 6.37
N GLU A 63 -14.28 19.75 6.47
CA GLU A 63 -14.19 18.45 7.12
C GLU A 63 -12.87 17.82 6.66
N SER A 64 -12.21 17.10 7.56
CA SER A 64 -11.06 16.28 7.20
C SER A 64 -11.58 15.15 6.31
N ILE A 65 -11.93 15.51 5.08
CA ILE A 65 -12.24 14.61 3.99
C ILE A 65 -10.92 13.90 3.82
N ASP A 66 -10.84 12.68 4.36
CA ASP A 66 -9.80 11.76 3.97
C ASP A 66 -9.78 11.83 2.45
N ILE A 67 -8.70 12.36 1.86
CA ILE A 67 -8.69 12.64 0.42
C ILE A 67 -8.91 11.34 -0.37
N LEU A 68 -8.63 10.19 0.27
CA LEU A 68 -8.92 8.84 -0.23
C LEU A 68 -10.40 8.43 -0.17
N THR A 69 -11.23 9.06 0.68
CA THR A 69 -12.69 8.79 0.75
C THR A 69 -13.50 9.63 -0.23
N LEU A 70 -12.87 10.58 -0.94
CA LEU A 70 -13.47 11.22 -2.10
C LEU A 70 -13.85 10.13 -3.10
N SER A 71 -15.13 10.09 -3.50
CA SER A 71 -15.66 9.06 -4.41
C SER A 71 -14.87 8.93 -5.71
N ILE A 72 -14.33 10.05 -6.20
CA ILE A 72 -13.48 10.11 -7.39
C ILE A 72 -12.15 9.39 -7.13
N VAL A 73 -11.46 9.72 -6.03
CA VAL A 73 -10.14 9.18 -5.69
C VAL A 73 -10.24 7.69 -5.34
N ASP A 74 -11.26 7.29 -4.59
CA ASP A 74 -11.51 5.89 -4.24
C ASP A 74 -11.78 5.04 -5.49
N ALA A 75 -12.61 5.53 -6.42
CA ALA A 75 -12.88 4.84 -7.68
C ALA A 75 -11.64 4.69 -8.58
N VAL A 76 -10.75 5.70 -8.60
CA VAL A 76 -9.47 5.64 -9.33
C VAL A 76 -8.51 4.67 -8.64
N LEU A 77 -8.41 4.72 -7.31
CA LEU A 77 -7.57 3.83 -6.52
C LEU A 77 -7.96 2.36 -6.66
N ASP A 78 -9.25 2.04 -6.65
CA ASP A 78 -9.69 0.66 -6.79
C ASP A 78 -9.39 0.10 -8.18
N LYS A 79 -9.52 0.92 -9.24
CA LYS A 79 -9.10 0.55 -10.60
C LYS A 79 -7.59 0.33 -10.68
N ALA A 80 -6.79 1.25 -10.13
CA ALA A 80 -5.33 1.15 -10.10
C ALA A 80 -4.87 -0.08 -9.31
N ARG A 81 -5.43 -0.31 -8.12
CA ARG A 81 -5.20 -1.48 -7.27
C ARG A 81 -5.52 -2.76 -8.03
N TRP A 82 -6.64 -2.80 -8.74
CA TRP A 82 -7.05 -3.97 -9.50
C TRP A 82 -6.08 -4.27 -10.65
N ILE A 83 -5.68 -3.26 -11.43
CA ILE A 83 -4.70 -3.43 -12.53
C ILE A 83 -3.37 -3.92 -11.98
N SER A 84 -2.83 -3.24 -10.95
CA SER A 84 -1.56 -3.61 -10.33
C SER A 84 -1.59 -5.05 -9.84
N LYS A 85 -2.67 -5.46 -9.15
CA LYS A 85 -2.84 -6.84 -8.68
C LYS A 85 -2.97 -7.84 -9.83
N TYR A 86 -3.64 -7.45 -10.91
CA TYR A 86 -3.85 -8.31 -12.08
C TYR A 86 -2.54 -8.61 -12.81
N VAL A 87 -1.72 -7.59 -13.04
CA VAL A 87 -0.39 -7.73 -13.67
C VAL A 87 0.56 -8.49 -12.74
N LEU A 88 0.66 -8.11 -11.47
CA LEU A 88 1.58 -8.73 -10.51
C LEU A 88 1.27 -10.22 -10.23
N LYS A 89 -0.01 -10.61 -10.21
CA LYS A 89 -0.40 -12.00 -9.90
C LYS A 89 -0.17 -12.97 -11.08
N ARG A 90 -0.05 -12.47 -12.31
CA ARG A 90 0.11 -13.31 -13.50
C ARG A 90 1.54 -13.22 -14.01
N TYR A 91 2.32 -14.29 -13.83
CA TYR A 91 3.73 -14.34 -14.20
C TYR A 91 3.98 -13.92 -15.66
N ILE A 92 3.10 -14.32 -16.59
CA ILE A 92 3.19 -13.99 -18.02
C ILE A 92 3.09 -12.48 -18.26
N LEU A 93 2.19 -11.79 -17.55
CA LEU A 93 2.02 -10.35 -17.68
C LEU A 93 3.15 -9.60 -16.98
N LEU A 94 3.59 -10.08 -15.82
CA LEU A 94 4.72 -9.50 -15.10
C LEU A 94 6.02 -9.59 -15.89
N ASP A 95 6.28 -10.72 -16.53
CA ASP A 95 7.49 -10.94 -17.32
C ASP A 95 7.52 -10.05 -18.58
N ARG A 96 6.38 -9.93 -19.26
CA ARG A 96 6.22 -9.01 -20.41
C ARG A 96 6.36 -7.56 -19.98
N PHE A 97 5.70 -7.17 -18.89
CA PHE A 97 5.82 -5.84 -18.31
C PHE A 97 7.29 -5.51 -17.99
N SER A 98 7.99 -6.42 -17.31
CA SER A 98 9.41 -6.27 -16.97
C SER A 98 10.29 -6.17 -18.22
N SER A 99 10.01 -6.98 -19.23
CA SER A 99 10.74 -6.97 -20.51
C SER A 99 10.54 -5.67 -21.28
N LYS A 100 9.31 -5.15 -21.34
CA LYS A 100 9.02 -3.85 -21.97
C LYS A 100 9.58 -2.67 -21.18
N GLN A 101 9.57 -2.76 -19.86
CA GLN A 101 10.20 -1.74 -19.00
C GLN A 101 11.72 -1.68 -19.20
N LYS A 102 12.38 -2.82 -19.47
CA LYS A 102 13.81 -2.86 -19.83
C LYS A 102 14.10 -2.20 -21.18
N THR A 103 13.19 -2.28 -22.14
CA THR A 103 13.37 -1.65 -23.46
C THR A 103 13.08 -0.16 -23.47
N VAL A 104 12.16 0.30 -22.61
CA VAL A 104 11.73 1.71 -22.57
C VAL A 104 12.65 2.55 -21.68
N ASN A 105 13.09 2.02 -20.53
CA ASN A 105 13.95 2.78 -19.64
C ASN A 105 15.42 2.61 -20.04
N ALA A 106 16.04 3.70 -20.48
CA ALA A 106 17.49 3.76 -20.66
C ALA A 106 18.22 3.46 -19.33
N VAL A 107 19.51 3.11 -19.42
CA VAL A 107 20.39 2.54 -18.37
C VAL A 107 20.34 3.26 -17.00
N ASN A 108 19.84 4.49 -16.93
CA ASN A 108 19.83 5.32 -15.71
C ASN A 108 18.45 5.74 -15.18
N GLU A 109 17.33 5.33 -15.78
CA GLU A 109 15.99 5.66 -15.25
C GLU A 109 15.50 4.63 -14.22
N ARG A 110 15.02 5.14 -13.07
CA ARG A 110 14.51 4.29 -11.97
C ARG A 110 13.33 3.46 -12.47
N ARG A 111 13.55 2.16 -12.61
CA ARG A 111 12.49 1.17 -12.86
C ARG A 111 11.54 1.16 -11.67
N ARG A 112 10.35 1.71 -11.83
CA ARG A 112 9.32 1.68 -10.80
C ARG A 112 8.44 0.47 -11.06
N THR A 113 8.59 -0.55 -10.23
CA THR A 113 7.70 -1.70 -10.21
C THR A 113 6.31 -1.28 -9.73
N LEU A 114 5.27 -1.91 -10.26
CA LEU A 114 3.90 -1.71 -9.78
C LEU A 114 3.82 -2.01 -8.28
N CYS A 115 3.21 -1.10 -7.54
CA CYS A 115 3.04 -1.22 -6.10
C CYS A 115 1.57 -1.49 -5.74
N LEU A 116 1.34 -2.27 -4.68
CA LEU A 116 0.00 -2.47 -4.12
C LEU A 116 -0.19 -1.54 -2.92
N PRO A 117 -1.33 -0.82 -2.84
CA PRO A 117 -1.56 0.12 -1.76
C PRO A 117 -1.96 -0.63 -0.48
N VAL A 118 -1.47 -0.13 0.66
CA VAL A 118 -1.86 -0.60 1.99
C VAL A 118 -2.99 0.31 2.49
N PRO A 119 -4.17 -0.22 2.86
CA PRO A 119 -5.35 0.59 3.19
C PRO A 119 -5.13 1.66 4.27
N THR A 120 -4.18 1.44 5.18
CA THR A 120 -3.92 2.31 6.34
C THR A 120 -2.85 3.38 6.10
N ARG A 121 -2.30 3.52 4.89
CA ARG A 121 -1.19 4.44 4.60
C ARG A 121 -1.37 5.21 3.29
N TRP A 122 -1.75 6.49 3.40
CA TRP A 122 -1.85 7.46 2.29
C TRP A 122 -0.70 7.35 1.28
N TYR A 123 0.53 7.34 1.76
CA TYR A 123 1.73 7.31 0.92
C TYR A 123 1.79 6.07 0.01
N THR A 124 1.23 4.94 0.45
CA THR A 124 1.21 3.73 -0.38
C THR A 124 0.13 3.77 -1.45
N CYS A 125 -0.97 4.49 -1.21
CA CYS A 125 -2.00 4.77 -2.21
C CYS A 125 -1.46 5.71 -3.29
N GLU A 126 -0.81 6.80 -2.88
CA GLU A 126 -0.14 7.76 -3.79
C GLU A 126 0.93 7.06 -4.62
N ALA A 127 1.82 6.29 -3.99
CA ALA A 127 2.86 5.55 -4.70
C ALA A 127 2.26 4.55 -5.70
N CYS A 128 1.16 3.87 -5.35
CA CYS A 128 0.45 2.98 -6.28
C CYS A 128 -0.02 3.73 -7.53
N LEU A 129 -0.76 4.83 -7.35
CA LEU A 129 -1.25 5.66 -8.46
C LEU A 129 -0.10 6.16 -9.33
N ARG A 130 0.92 6.73 -8.69
CA ARG A 130 2.12 7.24 -9.35
C ARG A 130 2.79 6.19 -10.23
N THR A 131 2.99 4.97 -9.70
CA THR A 131 3.59 3.87 -10.48
C THR A 131 2.70 3.39 -11.62
N VAL A 132 1.37 3.48 -11.52
CA VAL A 132 0.45 3.09 -12.60
C VAL A 132 0.46 4.13 -13.72
N VAL A 133 0.46 5.43 -13.38
CA VAL A 133 0.51 6.54 -14.35
C VAL A 133 1.82 6.55 -15.12
N GLU A 134 2.95 6.46 -14.42
CA GLU A 134 4.28 6.48 -15.04
C GLU A 134 4.51 5.28 -15.96
N ASN A 135 3.89 4.14 -15.65
CA ASN A 135 4.02 2.92 -16.46
C ASN A 135 2.88 2.72 -17.48
N LYS A 136 2.06 3.74 -17.76
CA LYS A 136 0.91 3.64 -18.69
C LYS A 136 1.26 2.96 -20.01
N VAL A 137 2.33 3.42 -20.66
CA VAL A 137 2.77 2.91 -21.97
C VAL A 137 3.21 1.44 -21.88
N CYS A 138 3.91 1.08 -20.80
CA CYS A 138 4.36 -0.30 -20.57
C CYS A 138 3.17 -1.24 -20.27
N ILE A 139 2.16 -0.77 -19.52
CA ILE A 139 0.95 -1.54 -19.21
C ILE A 139 0.10 -1.75 -20.47
N GLN A 140 -0.07 -0.71 -21.29
CA GLN A 140 -0.76 -0.79 -22.58
C GLN A 140 -0.09 -1.80 -23.51
N ALA A 141 1.21 -1.65 -23.73
CA ALA A 141 1.97 -2.58 -24.58
C ALA A 141 1.91 -4.02 -24.06
N ALA A 142 2.03 -4.23 -22.74
CA ALA A 142 1.98 -5.55 -22.14
C ALA A 142 0.58 -6.20 -22.16
N LEU A 143 -0.48 -5.49 -22.54
CA LEU A 143 -1.86 -6.03 -22.63
C LEU A 143 -2.38 -6.12 -24.06
N GLU A 144 -1.78 -5.38 -24.99
CA GLU A 144 -2.08 -5.40 -26.43
C GLU A 144 -1.26 -6.45 -27.21
N ASP A 145 -0.24 -7.07 -26.58
CA ASP A 145 0.54 -8.12 -27.25
C ASP A 145 -0.36 -9.28 -27.72
N LYS A 146 -0.32 -9.57 -29.02
CA LYS A 146 -1.18 -10.55 -29.72
C LYS A 146 -1.11 -11.96 -29.13
N ASP A 147 0.01 -12.35 -28.53
CA ASP A 147 0.16 -13.68 -27.94
C ASP A 147 -0.69 -13.86 -26.68
N ILE A 148 -1.04 -12.78 -25.99
CA ILE A 148 -1.80 -12.85 -24.74
C ILE A 148 -3.22 -13.34 -25.01
N ASP A 149 -3.80 -12.90 -26.13
CA ASP A 149 -5.11 -13.35 -26.59
C ASP A 149 -5.09 -14.84 -26.98
N ASN A 150 -3.94 -15.36 -27.41
CA ASN A 150 -3.72 -16.78 -27.68
C ASN A 150 -3.46 -17.61 -26.41
N ILE A 151 -2.77 -17.05 -25.41
CA ILE A 151 -2.46 -17.77 -24.16
C ILE A 151 -3.70 -17.89 -23.26
N PHE A 152 -4.58 -16.88 -23.25
CA PHE A 152 -5.80 -16.90 -22.44
C PHE A 152 -6.93 -17.67 -23.13
N MET A 153 -6.85 -19.00 -23.08
CA MET A 153 -7.84 -19.90 -23.66
C MET A 153 -9.15 -19.95 -22.86
N LYS A 154 -9.12 -19.71 -21.54
CA LYS A 154 -10.32 -19.77 -20.69
C LYS A 154 -11.16 -18.50 -20.79
N LYS A 155 -12.50 -18.66 -20.88
CA LYS A 155 -13.48 -17.56 -20.97
C LYS A 155 -13.29 -16.50 -19.88
N GLU A 156 -13.13 -16.93 -18.62
CA GLU A 156 -12.89 -16.02 -17.49
C GLU A 156 -11.61 -15.18 -17.62
N GLN A 157 -10.57 -15.71 -18.27
CA GLN A 157 -9.31 -15.00 -18.46
C GLN A 157 -9.47 -13.93 -19.54
N LYS A 158 -10.23 -14.23 -20.60
CA LYS A 158 -10.60 -13.27 -21.66
C LYS A 158 -11.49 -12.15 -21.10
N ASP A 159 -12.45 -12.47 -20.23
CA ASP A 159 -13.33 -11.46 -19.62
C ASP A 159 -12.56 -10.50 -18.71
N LYS A 160 -11.61 -11.03 -17.91
CA LYS A 160 -10.71 -10.18 -17.10
C LYS A 160 -9.76 -9.35 -17.97
N LEU A 161 -9.28 -9.87 -19.09
CA LEU A 161 -8.46 -9.11 -20.03
C LEU A 161 -9.26 -7.98 -20.69
N ARG A 162 -10.50 -8.26 -21.10
CA ARG A 162 -11.44 -7.24 -21.60
C ARG A 162 -11.68 -6.15 -20.57
N LYS A 163 -11.92 -6.51 -19.31
CA LYS A 163 -12.07 -5.54 -18.22
C LYS A 163 -10.82 -4.66 -18.06
N ALA A 164 -9.61 -5.24 -18.14
CA ALA A 164 -8.37 -4.48 -18.09
C ALA A 164 -8.22 -3.52 -19.28
N LYS A 165 -8.47 -4.00 -20.51
CA LYS A 165 -8.44 -3.18 -21.74
C LYS A 165 -9.42 -2.01 -21.65
N VAL A 166 -10.64 -2.22 -21.13
CA VAL A 166 -11.64 -1.14 -20.94
C VAL A 166 -11.18 -0.09 -19.92
N ILE A 167 -10.58 -0.50 -18.79
CA ILE A 167 -10.09 0.45 -17.79
C ILE A 167 -8.94 1.29 -18.35
N ILE A 168 -8.05 0.67 -19.13
CA ILE A 168 -6.89 1.35 -19.72
C ILE A 168 -7.26 2.24 -20.90
N ALA A 169 -8.29 1.89 -21.67
CA ALA A 169 -8.80 2.74 -22.74
C ALA A 169 -9.57 3.97 -22.23
N ASN A 170 -9.96 3.98 -20.94
CA ASN A 170 -10.73 5.08 -20.37
C ASN A 170 -9.84 6.31 -20.13
N ALA A 171 -10.00 7.36 -20.95
CA ALA A 171 -9.24 8.60 -20.83
C ALA A 171 -9.46 9.31 -19.49
N VAL A 172 -10.70 9.29 -18.96
CA VAL A 172 -11.09 9.91 -17.69
C VAL A 172 -10.34 9.30 -16.50
N PHE A 173 -10.00 8.00 -16.60
CA PHE A 173 -9.18 7.35 -15.56
C PHE A 173 -7.77 7.95 -15.50
N TRP A 174 -7.15 8.23 -16.64
CA TRP A 174 -5.79 8.76 -16.69
C TRP A 174 -5.73 10.25 -16.33
N GLU A 175 -6.72 11.05 -16.73
CA GLU A 175 -6.82 12.46 -16.34
C GLU A 175 -6.98 12.61 -14.82
N ASN A 176 -7.85 11.81 -14.21
CA ASN A 176 -8.07 11.83 -12.76
C ASN A 176 -6.93 11.19 -11.95
N ALA A 177 -6.04 10.41 -12.59
CA ALA A 177 -4.90 9.78 -11.92
C ALA A 177 -3.62 10.61 -12.01
N GLY A 178 -3.50 11.49 -13.02
CA GLY A 178 -2.34 12.34 -13.25
C GLY A 178 -2.45 13.78 -12.73
N THR A 179 -3.62 14.16 -12.23
CA THR A 179 -3.87 15.45 -11.55
C THR A 179 -3.50 15.38 -10.07
#